data_AF-A0A535MX13-F1
#
_entry.id   AF-A0A535MX13-F1
#
_cell.length_a   1.000
_cell.length_b   1.000
_cell.length_c   1.000
_cell.angle_alpha   90.00
_cell.angle_beta   90.00
_cell.angle_gamma   90.00
#
_symmetry.space_group_name_H-M   'P 1'
#
loop_
_entity.id
_entity.type
_entity.pdbx_description
1 polymer ?
#
loop_
_entity_poly.entity_id
_entity_poly.type
_entity_poly.pdbx_seq_one_letter_code
_entity_poly.pdbx_strand_id
1 'polypeptide(L)'
;MKTVTSSKQCACPGCENPVKKLTARYCSIRCCAQDPARQERLRRQARRAPIVPLAHQLSMIFQVHPDIESSLDDRTLSREDVPAGLQRLRAV
;
A
#
# COMPACT_ATOMS: atom_id res chain seq x y z
N MET A 1 -43.42 -9.64 -4.19
CA MET A 1 -42.31 -10.28 -4.93
C MET A 1 -41.10 -9.37 -4.84
N LYS A 2 -40.03 -9.76 -4.13
CA LYS A 2 -38.81 -8.93 -4.02
C LYS A 2 -37.99 -9.16 -5.28
N THR A 3 -37.89 -8.14 -6.13
CA THR A 3 -37.08 -8.14 -7.34
C THR A 3 -35.62 -8.36 -6.97
N VAL A 4 -35.08 -9.52 -7.31
CA VAL A 4 -33.64 -9.80 -7.22
C VAL A 4 -32.98 -9.02 -8.34
N THR A 5 -32.59 -7.79 -8.06
CA THR A 5 -31.67 -7.05 -8.94
C THR A 5 -30.43 -7.91 -9.12
N SER A 6 -30.07 -8.15 -10.38
CA SER A 6 -28.90 -8.93 -10.77
C SER A 6 -27.68 -8.43 -10.01
N SER A 7 -27.33 -9.17 -8.96
CA SER A 7 -26.30 -8.74 -8.03
C SER A 7 -24.97 -9.04 -8.70
N LYS A 8 -24.26 -7.99 -9.11
CA LYS A 8 -22.91 -8.11 -9.70
C LYS A 8 -22.04 -8.97 -8.77
N GLN A 9 -21.20 -9.83 -9.33
CA GLN A 9 -20.27 -10.62 -8.54
C GLN A 9 -19.13 -9.76 -7.97
N CYS A 10 -18.57 -10.20 -6.84
CA CYS A 10 -17.41 -9.55 -6.24
C CYS A 10 -16.22 -9.58 -7.21
N ALA A 11 -15.49 -8.47 -7.34
CA ALA A 11 -14.29 -8.42 -8.17
C ALA A 11 -13.04 -9.06 -7.53
N CYS A 12 -13.15 -9.63 -6.33
CA CYS A 12 -12.01 -10.22 -5.63
C CYS A 12 -11.79 -11.63 -6.19
N PRO A 13 -10.57 -11.98 -6.65
CA PRO A 13 -10.29 -13.32 -7.14
C PRO A 13 -10.67 -14.37 -6.10
N GLY A 14 -11.37 -15.43 -6.54
CA GLY A 14 -11.83 -16.50 -5.65
C GLY A 14 -13.04 -16.15 -4.76
N CYS A 15 -13.66 -14.98 -4.92
CA CYS A 15 -14.88 -14.62 -4.21
C CYS A 15 -16.09 -14.63 -5.13
N GLU A 16 -17.02 -15.56 -4.92
CA GLU A 16 -18.25 -15.69 -5.71
C GLU A 16 -19.45 -14.95 -5.10
N ASN A 17 -19.25 -14.28 -3.96
CA ASN A 17 -20.33 -13.60 -3.26
C ASN A 17 -20.89 -12.43 -4.08
N PRO A 18 -22.22 -12.25 -4.11
CA PRO A 18 -22.85 -11.13 -4.77
C PRO A 18 -22.53 -9.81 -4.05
N VAL A 19 -22.41 -8.74 -4.82
CA VAL A 19 -22.23 -7.39 -4.30
C VAL A 19 -23.59 -6.82 -3.89
N LYS A 20 -23.67 -6.37 -2.64
CA LYS A 20 -24.91 -5.85 -2.02
C LYS A 20 -25.40 -4.53 -2.63
N LYS A 21 -24.50 -3.69 -3.16
CA LYS A 21 -24.81 -2.35 -3.68
C LYS A 21 -24.44 -2.28 -5.16
N LEU A 22 -25.31 -1.68 -5.97
CA LEU A 22 -25.11 -1.58 -7.43
C LEU A 22 -23.82 -0.84 -7.83
N THR A 23 -23.40 0.12 -6.99
CA THR A 23 -22.20 0.95 -7.13
C THR A 23 -20.95 0.33 -6.52
N ALA A 24 -21.11 -0.66 -5.64
CA ALA A 24 -19.96 -1.31 -5.02
C ALA A 24 -19.31 -2.30 -5.99
N ARG A 25 -18.01 -2.51 -5.81
CA ARG A 25 -17.22 -3.48 -6.57
C ARG A 25 -16.92 -4.76 -5.78
N TYR A 26 -17.00 -4.68 -4.46
CA TYR A 26 -16.69 -5.79 -3.55
C TYR A 26 -17.88 -6.10 -2.66
N CYS A 27 -18.03 -7.37 -2.28
CA CYS A 27 -19.06 -7.82 -1.34
C CYS A 27 -18.77 -7.36 0.10
N SER A 28 -17.50 -7.08 0.44
CA SER A 28 -17.06 -6.65 1.77
C SER A 28 -15.78 -5.80 1.72
N ILE A 29 -15.49 -5.11 2.83
CA ILE A 29 -14.21 -4.39 3.02
C ILE A 29 -13.03 -5.37 3.03
N ARG A 30 -13.20 -6.59 3.56
CA ARG A 30 -12.15 -7.61 3.58
C ARG A 30 -11.71 -7.99 2.17
N CYS A 31 -12.66 -8.24 1.26
CA CYS A 31 -12.36 -8.52 -0.14
C CYS A 31 -11.71 -7.33 -0.85
N CYS A 32 -12.10 -6.09 -0.53
CA CYS A 32 -11.45 -4.87 -1.03
C CYS A 32 -9.99 -4.74 -0.54
N ALA A 33 -9.69 -5.19 0.68
CA ALA A 33 -8.35 -5.17 1.24
C ALA A 33 -7.46 -6.31 0.69
N GLN A 34 -8.04 -7.47 0.38
CA GLN A 34 -7.32 -8.66 -0.09
C GLN A 34 -7.14 -8.74 -1.61
N ASP A 35 -7.89 -7.95 -2.39
CA ASP A 35 -7.75 -7.95 -3.86
C ASP A 35 -6.30 -7.60 -4.28
N PRO A 36 -5.56 -8.56 -4.87
CA PRO A 36 -4.15 -8.37 -5.22
C PRO A 36 -3.96 -7.30 -6.30
N ALA A 37 -4.89 -7.19 -7.25
CA ALA A 37 -4.82 -6.18 -8.31
C ALA A 37 -5.01 -4.76 -7.75
N ARG A 38 -5.92 -4.62 -6.77
CA ARG A 38 -6.08 -3.35 -6.04
C ARG A 38 -4.84 -3.02 -5.22
N GLN A 39 -4.29 -3.98 -4.48
CA GLN A 39 -3.08 -3.75 -3.70
C GLN A 39 -1.90 -3.32 -4.57
N GLU A 40 -1.68 -3.99 -5.71
CA GLU A 40 -0.59 -3.63 -6.62
C GLU A 40 -0.78 -2.23 -7.21
N ARG A 41 -2.00 -1.86 -7.59
CA ARG A 41 -2.30 -0.49 -8.03
C ARG A 41 -1.98 0.54 -6.94
N LEU A 42 -2.37 0.28 -5.69
CA LEU A 42 -2.06 1.15 -4.55
C LEU A 42 -0.55 1.24 -4.31
N ARG A 43 0.19 0.13 -4.39
CA ARG A 43 1.67 0.13 -4.29
C ARG A 43 2.30 0.99 -5.37
N ARG A 44 1.85 0.86 -6.63
CA ARG A 44 2.34 1.71 -7.74
C ARG A 44 2.04 3.19 -7.53
N GLN A 45 0.85 3.51 -7.02
CA GLN A 45 0.49 4.89 -6.67
C GLN A 45 1.39 5.43 -5.55
N ALA A 46 1.61 4.65 -4.48
CA ALA A 46 2.50 5.04 -3.39
C ALA A 46 3.95 5.24 -3.87
N ARG A 47 4.45 4.40 -4.79
CA ARG A 47 5.79 4.59 -5.39
C ARG A 47 5.92 5.88 -6.21
N ARG A 48 4.83 6.33 -6.83
CA ARG A 48 4.79 7.55 -7.66
C ARG A 48 4.49 8.81 -6.86
N ALA A 49 3.81 8.68 -5.73
CA ALA A 49 3.50 9.81 -4.87
C ALA A 49 4.81 10.48 -4.38
N PRO A 50 4.82 11.81 -4.22
CA PRO A 50 5.89 12.47 -3.50
C PRO A 50 6.01 11.85 -2.11
N ILE A 51 7.22 11.43 -1.73
CA ILE A 51 7.48 11.05 -0.35
C ILE A 51 7.46 12.36 0.42
N VAL A 52 6.32 12.70 1.01
CA VAL A 52 6.24 13.84 1.92
C VAL A 52 7.13 13.49 3.10
N PRO A 53 8.13 14.32 3.44
CA PRO A 53 8.95 14.06 4.61
C PRO A 53 8.05 13.98 5.83
N LEU A 54 8.06 12.82 6.50
CA LEU A 54 7.35 12.60 7.77
C LEU A 54 7.72 13.64 8.84
N ALA A 55 8.81 14.38 8.65
CA ALA A 55 9.23 15.54 9.43
C ALA A 55 8.15 16.63 9.55
N HIS A 56 7.24 16.77 8.58
CA HIS A 56 6.11 17.71 8.68
C HIS A 56 4.88 17.13 9.40
N GLN A 57 4.84 15.81 9.63
CA GLN A 57 3.66 15.11 10.16
C GLN A 57 3.82 14.67 11.62
N LEU A 58 5.06 14.58 12.10
CA LEU A 58 5.39 14.31 13.50
C LEU A 58 6.44 15.32 13.95
N SER A 59 6.25 15.95 15.12
CA SER A 59 7.28 16.76 15.77
C SER A 59 8.38 15.85 16.35
N MET A 60 8.96 14.99 15.52
CA MET A 60 10.11 14.19 15.87
C MET A 60 11.33 15.00 15.46
N ILE A 61 12.13 15.39 16.45
CA ILE A 61 13.47 15.92 16.21
C ILE A 61 14.27 14.76 15.65
N PHE A 62 14.39 14.69 14.31
CA PHE A 62 15.38 13.84 13.68
C PHE A 62 16.73 14.46 14.03
N GLN A 63 17.33 14.01 15.13
CA GLN A 63 18.76 14.20 15.35
C GLN A 63 19.44 13.37 14.26
N VAL A 64 19.69 13.99 13.12
CA VAL A 64 20.49 13.42 12.04
C VAL A 64 21.91 13.36 12.60
N HIS A 65 22.25 12.28 13.29
CA HIS A 65 23.62 12.02 13.69
C HIS A 65 24.42 11.85 12.39
N PRO A 66 25.54 12.56 12.20
CA PRO A 66 26.32 12.50 10.96
C PRO A 66 26.78 11.07 10.60
N ASP A 67 26.85 10.19 11.61
CA ASP A 67 27.21 8.78 11.46
C ASP A 67 26.02 7.81 11.26
N ILE A 68 24.80 8.29 11.00
CA ILE A 68 23.66 7.38 10.70
C ILE A 68 23.95 6.55 9.46
N GLU A 69 24.58 7.14 8.45
CA GLU A 69 24.93 6.42 7.23
C GLU A 69 25.93 5.28 7.52
N SER A 70 26.92 5.50 8.38
CA SER A 70 27.88 4.46 8.76
C SER A 70 27.27 3.38 9.66
N SER A 71 26.32 3.75 10.55
CA SER A 71 25.61 2.79 11.40
C SER A 71 24.62 1.92 10.62
N LEU A 72 24.08 2.42 9.51
CA LEU A 72 23.22 1.64 8.61
C LEU A 72 24.02 0.70 7.72
N ASP A 73 25.22 1.10 7.28
CA ASP A 73 26.12 0.24 6.49
C ASP A 73 26.50 -1.03 7.25
N ASP A 74 26.83 -0.93 8.55
CA ASP A 74 27.18 -2.09 9.40
C ASP A 74 25.99 -3.03 9.67
N ARG A 75 24.76 -2.54 9.44
CA ARG A 75 23.50 -3.28 9.62
C ARG A 75 22.79 -3.59 8.31
N THR A 76 23.44 -3.37 7.16
CA THR A 76 22.79 -3.53 5.86
C THR A 76 22.28 -4.94 5.66
N LEU A 77 20.96 -5.07 5.86
CA LEU A 77 20.09 -5.93 5.08
C LEU A 77 20.59 -5.93 3.65
N SER A 78 20.86 -7.13 3.14
CA SER A 78 21.39 -7.34 1.79
C SER A 78 20.61 -6.49 0.79
N ARG A 79 21.29 -5.96 -0.22
CA ARG A 79 20.76 -4.98 -1.22
C ARG A 79 19.38 -5.34 -1.80
N GLU A 80 19.03 -6.62 -1.75
CA GLU A 80 17.79 -7.23 -2.24
C GLU A 80 16.57 -7.07 -1.32
N ASP A 81 16.75 -6.73 -0.04
CA ASP A 81 15.65 -6.68 0.96
C ASP A 81 14.99 -5.30 1.09
N VAL A 82 15.45 -4.29 0.35
CA VAL A 82 14.89 -2.94 0.42
C VAL A 82 13.59 -2.87 -0.40
N PRO A 83 12.43 -2.62 0.23
CA PRO A 83 11.19 -2.46 -0.50
C PRO A 83 11.31 -1.34 -1.53
N ALA A 84 10.85 -1.57 -2.76
CA ALA A 84 11.00 -0.63 -3.88
C ALA A 84 10.48 0.80 -3.61
N GLY A 85 9.60 0.99 -2.61
CA GLY A 85 9.17 2.32 -2.18
C GLY A 85 10.24 3.12 -1.44
N LEU A 86 11.17 2.45 -0.76
CA LEU A 86 12.25 3.06 0.03
C LEU A 86 13.55 3.23 -0.75
N GLN A 87 13.67 2.60 -1.93
CA GLN A 87 14.84 2.74 -2.80
C GLN A 87 15.11 4.21 -3.21
N ARG A 88 14.06 5.05 -3.26
CA ARG A 88 14.16 6.47 -3.65
C ARG A 88 14.76 7.38 -2.59
N LEU A 89 14.87 6.92 -1.34
CA LEU A 89 15.50 7.67 -0.25
C LEU A 89 17.03 7.53 -0.24
N ARG A 90 17.60 6.67 -1.08
CA ARG A 90 19.05 6.48 -1.26
C ARG A 90 19.66 7.48 -2.27
N ALA A 91 19.14 8.70 -2.34
CA ALA A 91 19.74 9.71 -3.21
C ALA A 91 21.07 10.18 -2.60
N VAL A 92 22.16 9.95 -3.34
CA VAL A 92 23.53 10.43 -3.11
C VAL A 92 23.56 11.96 -3.10
#